data_AF-A0A1J1HCM6-F1
#
_entry.id   AF-A0A1J1HCM6-F1
#
_cell.length_a   1.000
_cell.length_b   1.000
_cell.length_c   1.000
_cell.angle_alpha   90.00
_cell.angle_beta   90.00
_cell.angle_gamma   90.00
#
_symmetry.space_group_name_H-M   'P 1'
#
loop_
_entity.id
_entity.type
_entity.pdbx_description
1 polymer ?
#
loop_
_entity_poly.entity_id
_entity_poly.type
_entity_poly.pdbx_seq_one_letter_code
_entity_poly.pdbx_strand_id
1 'polypeptide(L)'
;MDLSLSADDNIDEKQKAAVLLGLQEMVQKQKENVKVMDLCFNKCVTKITHKLNTNEQKCIWDCANSYFYTNVFLNQRLQQMTKLLKSNSDYMSL
;
A
#
# COMPACT_ATOMS: atom_id res chain seq x y z
N MET A 1 -25.13 30.02 -18.66
CA MET A 1 -25.08 29.51 -17.28
C MET A 1 -23.70 29.80 -16.79
N ASP A 2 -23.54 30.99 -16.22
CA ASP A 2 -22.27 31.45 -15.67
C ASP A 2 -22.02 30.71 -14.36
N LEU A 3 -20.95 29.91 -14.35
CA LEU A 3 -20.46 29.26 -13.15
C LEU A 3 -19.75 30.35 -12.33
N SER A 4 -20.53 31.10 -11.56
CA SER A 4 -20.01 32.06 -10.60
C SER A 4 -19.16 31.30 -9.58
N LEU A 5 -17.85 31.33 -9.78
CA LEU A 5 -16.85 30.90 -8.82
C LEU A 5 -16.84 31.94 -7.68
N SER A 6 -17.84 31.86 -6.81
CA SER A 6 -17.77 32.52 -5.51
C SER A 6 -16.75 31.74 -4.69
N ALA A 7 -15.54 32.28 -4.64
CA ALA A 7 -14.48 31.84 -3.75
C ALA A 7 -14.94 32.06 -2.30
N ASP A 8 -15.55 31.03 -1.72
CA ASP A 8 -15.69 30.88 -0.28
C ASP A 8 -14.37 30.28 0.23
N ASP A 9 -13.41 31.19 0.46
CA ASP A 9 -12.02 30.91 0.81
C ASP A 9 -11.87 30.53 2.29
N ASN A 10 -12.69 29.57 2.73
CA ASN A 10 -12.60 28.96 4.06
C ASN A 10 -12.97 27.46 4.01
N ILE A 11 -12.53 26.76 2.96
CA ILE A 11 -12.33 25.31 3.07
C ILE A 11 -11.18 25.14 4.08
N ASP A 12 -11.58 24.94 5.34
CA ASP A 12 -10.77 24.65 6.53
C ASP A 12 -9.51 23.88 6.13
N GLU A 13 -8.33 24.44 6.41
CA GLU A 13 -7.04 23.86 6.03
C GLU A 13 -6.92 22.39 6.49
N LYS A 14 -7.57 22.06 7.60
CA LYS A 14 -7.70 20.70 8.12
C LYS A 14 -8.46 19.77 7.18
N GLN A 15 -9.51 20.26 6.52
CA GLN A 15 -10.30 19.51 5.55
C GLN A 15 -9.51 19.28 4.26
N LYS A 16 -8.75 20.29 3.79
CA LYS A 16 -7.79 20.12 2.67
C LYS A 16 -6.70 19.09 3.02
N ALA A 17 -6.13 19.15 4.22
CA ALA A 17 -5.13 18.20 4.69
C ALA A 17 -5.69 16.76 4.78
N ALA A 18 -6.89 16.59 5.30
CA ALA A 18 -7.56 15.28 5.38
C ALA A 18 -7.80 14.66 4.00
N VAL A 19 -8.23 15.47 3.02
CA VAL A 19 -8.42 15.01 1.63
C VAL A 19 -7.09 14.60 1.00
N LEU A 20 -6.02 15.38 1.19
CA LEU A 20 -4.69 15.04 0.68
C LEU A 20 -4.16 13.73 1.28
N LEU A 21 -4.34 13.51 2.58
CA LEU A 21 -3.97 12.26 3.25
C LEU A 21 -4.76 11.07 2.69
N GLY A 22 -6.06 11.23 2.47
CA GLY A 22 -6.90 10.18 1.87
C GLY A 22 -6.46 9.82 0.45
N LEU A 23 -6.12 10.83 -0.38
CA LEU A 23 -5.59 10.62 -1.72
C LEU A 23 -4.25 9.90 -1.69
N GLN A 24 -3.35 10.29 -0.78
CA GLN A 24 -2.06 9.63 -0.62
C GLN A 24 -2.21 8.15 -0.24
N GLU A 25 -3.14 7.84 0.67
CA GLU A 25 -3.44 6.46 1.05
C GLU A 25 -3.96 5.64 -0.14
N MET A 26 -4.87 6.22 -0.94
CA MET A 26 -5.41 5.57 -2.13
C MET A 26 -4.33 5.28 -3.18
N VAL A 27 -3.49 6.27 -3.47
CA VAL A 27 -2.36 6.11 -4.42
C VAL A 27 -1.40 5.03 -3.92
N GLN A 28 -1.12 5.00 -2.62
CA GLN A 28 -0.24 4.00 -2.04
C GLN A 28 -0.82 2.59 -2.14
N LYS A 29 -2.12 2.41 -1.89
CA LYS A 29 -2.81 1.13 -2.09
C LYS A 29 -2.77 0.68 -3.55
N GLN A 30 -2.99 1.60 -4.49
CA GLN A 30 -2.94 1.28 -5.92
C GLN A 30 -1.53 0.87 -6.35
N LYS A 31 -0.50 1.56 -5.86
CA LYS A 31 0.90 1.19 -6.13
C LYS A 31 1.21 -0.22 -5.62
N GLU A 32 0.73 -0.56 -4.43
CA GLU A 32 0.91 -1.90 -3.88
C GLU A 32 0.20 -2.96 -4.71
N ASN A 33 -1.05 -2.70 -5.14
CA ASN A 33 -1.80 -3.61 -6.00
C ASN A 33 -1.06 -3.89 -7.31
N VAL A 34 -0.59 -2.85 -7.99
CA VAL A 34 0.17 -2.98 -9.25
C VAL A 34 1.45 -3.80 -9.04
N LYS A 35 2.16 -3.57 -7.93
CA LYS A 35 3.36 -4.33 -7.59
C LYS A 35 3.09 -5.82 -7.37
N VAL A 36 2.01 -6.16 -6.67
CA VAL A 36 1.62 -7.57 -6.45
C VAL A 36 1.21 -8.22 -7.75
N MET A 37 0.45 -7.51 -8.59
CA MET A 37 0.06 -8.00 -9.92
C MET A 37 1.27 -8.31 -10.78
N ASP A 38 2.22 -7.38 -10.89
CA ASP A 38 3.46 -7.57 -11.66
C ASP A 38 4.29 -8.74 -11.12
N LEU A 39 4.54 -8.77 -9.80
CA LEU A 39 5.31 -9.84 -9.16
C LEU A 39 4.71 -11.22 -9.42
N CYS A 40 3.41 -11.38 -9.16
CA CYS A 40 2.77 -12.67 -9.25
C CYS A 40 2.54 -13.10 -10.69
N PHE A 41 2.29 -12.17 -11.61
CA PHE A 41 2.23 -12.47 -13.03
C PHE A 41 3.57 -13.00 -13.54
N ASN A 42 4.66 -12.27 -13.31
CA ASN A 42 6.00 -12.66 -13.75
C ASN A 42 6.47 -13.98 -13.12
N LYS A 43 6.03 -14.29 -11.89
CA LYS A 43 6.37 -15.54 -11.20
C LYS A 43 5.59 -16.74 -11.71
N CYS A 44 4.31 -16.56 -12.04
CA CYS A 44 3.39 -17.68 -12.26
C CYS A 44 3.01 -17.91 -13.72
N VAL A 45 3.11 -16.90 -14.58
CA VAL A 45 2.69 -16.97 -15.98
C VAL A 45 3.91 -17.05 -16.87
N THR A 46 4.18 -18.24 -17.41
CA THR A 46 5.34 -18.49 -18.28
C THR A 46 5.07 -18.14 -19.74
N LYS A 47 3.80 -18.19 -20.16
CA LYS A 47 3.39 -17.85 -21.53
C LYS A 47 2.11 -17.03 -21.50
N ILE A 48 2.16 -15.86 -22.11
CA ILE A 48 1.01 -14.98 -22.22
C ILE A 48 0.01 -15.59 -23.21
N THR A 49 -1.21 -15.85 -22.74
CA THR A 49 -2.34 -16.31 -23.57
C THR A 49 -3.60 -15.52 -23.19
N HIS A 50 -4.73 -15.81 -23.85
CA HIS A 50 -6.00 -15.12 -23.62
C HIS A 50 -6.66 -15.46 -22.26
N LYS A 51 -6.19 -16.48 -21.55
CA LYS A 51 -6.73 -16.90 -20.24
C LYS A 51 -5.66 -17.57 -19.41
N LEU A 52 -5.77 -17.43 -18.10
CA LEU A 52 -4.95 -18.18 -17.16
C LEU A 52 -5.44 -19.64 -17.10
N ASN A 53 -4.53 -20.60 -17.19
CA ASN A 53 -4.84 -21.98 -16.91
C ASN A 53 -5.02 -22.22 -15.40
N THR A 54 -5.59 -23.36 -14.99
CA THR A 54 -5.87 -23.65 -13.57
C THR A 54 -4.64 -23.58 -12.67
N ASN A 55 -3.47 -24.01 -13.18
CA ASN A 55 -2.23 -23.98 -12.42
C ASN A 55 -1.71 -22.54 -12.24
N GLU A 56 -1.81 -21.72 -13.28
CA GLU A 56 -1.46 -20.28 -13.23
C GLU A 56 -2.38 -19.54 -12.26
N GLN A 57 -3.70 -19.78 -12.32
CA GLN A 57 -4.67 -19.17 -11.40
C GLN A 57 -4.35 -19.52 -9.95
N LYS A 58 -4.10 -20.81 -9.66
CA LYS A 58 -3.71 -21.27 -8.33
C LYS A 58 -2.40 -20.63 -7.88
N CYS A 59 -1.37 -20.62 -8.74
CA CYS A 59 -0.09 -20.01 -8.43
C CYS A 59 -0.23 -18.51 -8.10
N ILE A 60 -1.01 -17.76 -8.88
CA ILE A 60 -1.23 -16.32 -8.64
C ILE A 60 -1.93 -16.11 -7.30
N TRP A 61 -2.93 -16.92 -6.98
CA TRP A 61 -3.63 -16.88 -5.69
C TRP A 61 -2.68 -17.14 -4.52
N ASP A 62 -1.90 -18.22 -4.59
CA ASP A 62 -0.93 -18.59 -3.55
C ASP A 62 0.18 -17.53 -3.41
N CYS A 63 0.62 -16.95 -4.53
CA CYS A 63 1.59 -15.87 -4.57
C CYS A 63 1.08 -14.61 -3.86
N ALA A 64 -0.12 -14.14 -4.21
CA ALA A 64 -0.72 -12.95 -3.62
C ALA A 64 -0.94 -13.13 -2.11
N ASN A 65 -1.48 -14.27 -1.69
CA ASN A 65 -1.67 -14.58 -0.27
C ASN A 65 -0.34 -14.58 0.49
N SER A 66 0.68 -15.24 -0.06
CA SER A 66 2.01 -15.28 0.55
C SER A 66 2.64 -13.89 0.64
N TYR A 67 2.46 -13.07 -0.38
CA TYR A 67 2.96 -11.69 -0.40
C TYR A 67 2.34 -10.86 0.72
N PHE A 68 1.00 -10.84 0.82
CA PHE A 68 0.32 -10.04 1.85
C PHE A 68 0.63 -10.54 3.26
N TYR A 69 0.65 -11.85 3.47
CA TYR A 69 1.05 -12.43 4.75
C TYR A 69 2.47 -12.02 5.15
N THR A 70 3.41 -12.15 4.22
CA THR A 70 4.82 -11.78 4.43
C THR A 70 4.95 -10.28 4.70
N ASN A 71 4.22 -9.43 3.98
CA ASN A 71 4.25 -7.99 4.17
C ASN A 71 3.76 -7.60 5.58
N VAL A 72 2.66 -8.19 6.05
CA VAL A 72 2.16 -7.98 7.43
C VAL A 72 3.21 -8.41 8.46
N PHE A 73 3.77 -9.62 8.31
CA PHE A 73 4.77 -10.17 9.22
C PHE A 73 6.02 -9.27 9.31
N LEU A 74 6.56 -8.84 8.15
CA LEU A 74 7.73 -7.96 8.10
C LEU A 74 7.46 -6.61 8.76
N ASN A 75 6.29 -6.00 8.51
CA ASN A 75 5.93 -4.73 9.13
C ASN A 75 5.80 -4.86 10.65
N GLN A 76 5.20 -5.93 11.16
CA GLN A 76 5.14 -6.19 12.60
C GLN A 76 6.54 -6.33 13.20
N ARG A 77 7.44 -7.05 12.52
CA ARG A 77 8.82 -7.23 12.97
C ARG A 77 9.60 -5.91 12.96
N LEU A 78 9.45 -5.10 11.91
CA LEU A 78 10.04 -3.77 11.81
C LEU A 78 9.55 -2.88 12.96
N GLN A 79 8.25 -2.85 13.24
CA GLN A 79 7.68 -2.09 14.35
C GLN A 79 8.25 -2.54 15.72
N GLN A 80 8.40 -3.84 15.94
CA GLN A 80 9.02 -4.36 17.16
C GLN A 80 10.47 -3.88 17.29
N MET A 81 11.27 -3.95 16.22
CA MET A 81 12.66 -3.49 16.23
C MET A 81 12.76 -1.98 16.48
N THR A 82 11.92 -1.17 15.83
CA THR A 82 11.88 0.28 16.07
C THR A 82 11.56 0.62 17.53
N LYS A 83 10.64 -0.11 18.16
CA LYS A 83 10.33 0.07 19.59
C LYS A 83 11.53 -0.23 20.49
N LEU A 84 12.28 -1.30 20.20
CA LEU A 84 13.48 -1.67 20.97
C LEU A 84 14.61 -0.63 20.80
N LEU A 85 14.82 -0.15 19.58
CA LEU A 85 15.82 0.89 19.32
C LEU A 85 15.46 2.19 20.04
N LYS A 86 14.18 2.58 20.01
CA LYS A 86 13.70 3.75 20.73
C LYS A 86 13.88 3.62 22.24
N SER A 87 13.50 2.49 22.85
CA SER A 87 13.70 2.28 24.29
C SER A 87 15.17 2.33 24.72
N ASN A 88 16.08 1.82 23.88
CA ASN A 88 17.50 1.88 24.15
C ASN A 88 18.08 3.29 24.00
N SER A 89 17.62 4.05 23.01
CA SER A 89 17.95 5.47 22.86
C SER A 89 17.48 6.27 24.07
N ASP A 90 16.24 6.06 24.50
CA ASP A 90 15.65 6.75 25.65
C ASP A 90 16.40 6.41 26.95
N TYR A 91 16.91 5.17 27.10
CA TYR A 91 17.75 4.76 28.24
C TYR A 91 19.15 5.40 28.24
N MET A 92 19.78 5.55 27.07
CA MET A 92 21.10 6.21 26.97
C MET A 92 21.04 7.75 27.04
N SER A 93 19.83 8.31 27.03
CA SER A 93 19.59 9.76 27.15
C SER A 93 19.35 10.21 28.60
N LEU A 94 19.33 9.28 29.56
CA LEU A 94 19.16 9.48 31.01
C LEU A 94 20.49 9.26 31.74
#